data_AF-A0A849WYP5-F1
#
_entry.id   AF-A0A849WYP5-F1
#
_cell.length_a   1.000
_cell.length_b   1.000
_cell.length_c   1.000
_cell.angle_alpha   90.00
_cell.angle_beta   90.00
_cell.angle_gamma   90.00
#
_symmetry.space_group_name_H-M   'P 1'
#
loop_
_entity.id
_entity.type
_entity.pdbx_description
1 polymer ?
#
loop_
_entity_poly.entity_id
_entity_poly.type
_entity_poly.pdbx_seq_one_letter_code
_entity_poly.pdbx_strand_id
1 'polypeptide(L)'
;VFPDFIQRTDPPATTHAWARSPLLHGGEIEALSLALELRADLVLMDEAEGRATAKSLSLATMGLLGVPLMARQRSLIGSLAPLLDRLDREARFWMAPALRAAILRASGELP
;
A
#
# COMPACT_ATOMS: atom_id res chain seq x y z
N VAL A 1 11.89 -16.72 2.92
CA VAL A 1 10.87 -17.08 3.93
C VAL A 1 10.33 -15.80 4.51
N PHE A 2 9.01 -15.60 4.52
CA PHE A 2 8.43 -14.39 5.12
C PHE A 2 8.30 -14.57 6.64
N PRO A 3 8.30 -13.48 7.43
CA PRO A 3 7.97 -13.55 8.86
C PRO A 3 6.58 -14.13 9.13
N ASP A 4 6.37 -14.73 10.31
CA ASP A 4 5.13 -15.43 10.67
C ASP A 4 3.87 -14.54 10.67
N PHE A 5 4.04 -13.23 10.80
CA PHE A 5 2.94 -12.26 10.69
C PHE A 5 2.49 -12.01 9.24
N ILE A 6 3.21 -12.54 8.25
CA ILE A 6 2.80 -12.50 6.84
C ILE A 6 2.21 -13.86 6.49
N GLN A 7 0.91 -13.86 6.22
CA GLN A 7 0.21 -15.03 5.71
C GLN A 7 0.05 -14.91 4.20
N ARG A 8 0.22 -16.03 3.50
CA ARG A 8 -0.04 -16.15 2.07
C ARG A 8 -1.25 -17.03 1.88
N THR A 9 -2.14 -16.61 1.01
CA THR A 9 -3.31 -17.37 0.58
C THR A 9 -3.33 -17.41 -0.93
N ASP A 10 -3.96 -18.44 -1.48
CA ASP A 10 -4.26 -18.47 -2.90
C ASP A 10 -5.23 -17.34 -3.25
N PRO A 11 -5.18 -16.83 -4.49
CA PRO A 11 -6.07 -15.77 -4.92
C PRO A 11 -7.52 -16.22 -4.77
N PRO A 12 -8.38 -15.42 -4.15
CA PRO A 12 -9.77 -15.80 -3.95
C PRO A 12 -10.50 -15.86 -5.29
N ALA A 13 -11.45 -16.78 -5.40
CA ALA A 13 -12.29 -16.91 -6.59
C ALA A 13 -13.07 -15.62 -6.81
N THR A 14 -12.64 -14.81 -7.79
CA THR A 14 -13.21 -13.48 -7.97
C THR A 14 -14.44 -13.55 -8.88
N THR A 15 -15.62 -13.35 -8.31
CA THR A 15 -16.91 -13.35 -9.06
C THR A 15 -17.51 -11.96 -9.22
N HIS A 16 -16.86 -10.93 -8.66
CA HIS A 16 -17.40 -9.58 -8.67
C HIS A 16 -17.37 -8.93 -10.05
N ALA A 17 -18.42 -8.16 -10.38
CA ALA A 17 -18.50 -7.48 -11.67
C ALA A 17 -17.36 -6.47 -11.91
N TRP A 18 -16.90 -5.79 -10.85
CA TRP A 18 -15.80 -4.82 -10.92
C TRP A 18 -14.45 -5.45 -11.28
N ALA A 19 -14.28 -6.76 -11.02
CA ALA A 19 -13.06 -7.50 -11.36
C ALA A 19 -12.85 -7.70 -12.87
N ARG A 20 -13.85 -7.35 -13.69
CA ARG A 20 -13.74 -7.35 -15.16
C ARG A 20 -13.31 -5.98 -15.71
N SER A 21 -13.04 -5.02 -14.84
CA SER A 21 -12.59 -3.70 -15.26
C SER A 21 -11.26 -3.82 -16.01
N PRO A 22 -11.15 -3.29 -17.25
CA PRO A 22 -9.89 -3.28 -17.99
C PRO A 22 -8.86 -2.32 -17.38
N LEU A 23 -9.29 -1.49 -16.44
CA LEU A 23 -8.44 -0.51 -15.73
C LEU A 23 -7.75 -1.12 -14.50
N LEU A 24 -8.18 -2.30 -14.06
CA LEU A 24 -7.55 -3.00 -12.94
C LEU A 24 -6.66 -4.12 -13.47
N HIS A 25 -5.47 -4.22 -12.89
CA HIS A 25 -4.57 -5.33 -13.11
C HIS A 25 -4.97 -6.53 -12.25
N GLY A 26 -4.51 -7.73 -12.65
CA GLY A 26 -4.79 -8.98 -11.92
C GLY A 26 -4.44 -8.89 -10.43
N GLY A 27 -3.27 -8.35 -10.10
CA GLY A 27 -2.85 -8.20 -8.69
C GLY A 27 -3.75 -7.26 -7.87
N GLU A 28 -4.27 -6.18 -8.47
CA GLU A 28 -5.22 -5.29 -7.79
C GLU A 28 -6.55 -6.00 -7.53
N ILE A 29 -7.02 -6.77 -8.52
CA ILE A 29 -8.25 -7.55 -8.41
C ILE A 29 -8.14 -8.59 -7.30
N GLU A 30 -7.02 -9.31 -7.24
CA GLU A 30 -6.75 -10.32 -6.22
C GLU A 30 -6.66 -9.69 -4.83
N ALA A 31 -5.93 -8.57 -4.69
CA ALA A 31 -5.77 -7.86 -3.42
C ALA A 31 -7.10 -7.32 -2.87
N LEU A 32 -7.91 -6.70 -3.73
CA LEU A 32 -9.23 -6.18 -3.36
C LEU A 32 -10.20 -7.31 -2.99
N SER A 33 -10.22 -8.39 -3.77
CA SER A 33 -11.08 -9.54 -3.51
C SER A 33 -10.71 -10.20 -2.18
N LEU A 34 -9.41 -10.33 -1.90
CA LEU A 34 -8.94 -10.90 -0.65
C LEU A 34 -9.29 -9.99 0.55
N ALA A 35 -9.13 -8.68 0.39
CA ALA A 35 -9.51 -7.72 1.43
C ALA A 35 -11.00 -7.80 1.77
N LEU A 36 -11.87 -8.00 0.78
CA LEU A 36 -13.31 -8.19 1.01
C LEU A 36 -13.61 -9.51 1.74
N GLU A 37 -13.01 -10.61 1.31
CA GLU A 37 -13.23 -11.93 1.92
C GLU A 37 -12.80 -11.95 3.39
N LEU A 38 -11.61 -11.40 3.68
CA LEU A 38 -11.09 -11.31 5.04
C LEU A 38 -11.78 -10.25 5.90
N ARG A 39 -12.63 -9.41 5.29
CA ARG A 39 -13.16 -8.17 5.91
C ARG A 39 -12.04 -7.33 6.51
N ALA A 40 -10.98 -7.14 5.72
CA ALA A 40 -9.78 -6.46 6.15
C ALA A 40 -10.08 -5.01 6.54
N ASP A 41 -9.43 -4.55 7.62
CA ASP A 41 -9.54 -3.17 8.07
C ASP A 41 -8.90 -2.17 7.08
N LEU A 42 -7.95 -2.63 6.27
CA LEU A 42 -7.15 -1.81 5.36
C LEU A 42 -6.61 -2.67 4.20
N VAL A 43 -6.60 -2.11 2.99
CA VAL A 43 -5.89 -2.66 1.83
C VAL A 43 -4.77 -1.73 1.38
N LEU A 44 -3.61 -2.32 1.03
CA LEU A 44 -2.51 -1.58 0.42
C LEU A 44 -2.73 -1.47 -1.10
N MET A 45 -2.69 -0.26 -1.64
CA MET A 45 -3.02 0.01 -3.05
C MET A 45 -2.29 1.23 -3.60
N ASP A 46 -1.39 1.01 -4.57
CA ASP A 46 -0.49 2.03 -5.09
C ASP A 46 -0.96 2.68 -6.40
N GLU A 47 -1.81 2.02 -7.18
CA GLU A 47 -2.44 2.59 -8.36
C GLU A 47 -3.73 3.38 -8.05
N ALA A 48 -4.03 4.37 -8.90
CA ALA A 48 -5.20 5.24 -8.72
C ALA A 48 -6.54 4.50 -8.90
N GLU A 49 -6.61 3.60 -9.88
CA GLU A 49 -7.82 2.83 -10.21
C GLU A 49 -8.15 1.81 -9.12
N GLY A 50 -7.16 1.09 -8.60
CA GLY A 50 -7.32 0.23 -7.44
C GLY A 50 -7.82 1.00 -6.22
N ARG A 51 -7.28 2.19 -5.93
CA ARG A 51 -7.75 3.03 -4.81
C ARG A 51 -9.19 3.50 -5.00
N ALA A 52 -9.56 3.91 -6.21
CA ALA A 52 -10.92 4.32 -6.53
C ALA A 52 -11.91 3.16 -6.34
N THR A 53 -11.51 1.95 -6.76
CA THR A 53 -12.31 0.74 -6.60
C THR A 53 -12.44 0.34 -5.14
N ALA A 54 -11.36 0.30 -4.36
CA ALA A 54 -11.44 0.04 -2.92
C ALA A 54 -12.38 1.04 -2.21
N LYS A 55 -12.31 2.33 -2.57
CA LYS A 55 -13.20 3.35 -2.01
C LYS A 55 -14.67 3.08 -2.35
N SER A 56 -14.99 2.66 -3.59
CA SER A 56 -16.38 2.31 -3.95
C SER A 56 -16.87 1.06 -3.23
N LEU A 57 -15.95 0.17 -2.86
CA LEU A 57 -16.19 -1.01 -2.04
C LEU A 57 -16.21 -0.72 -0.53
N SER A 58 -16.08 0.55 -0.13
CA SER A 58 -15.99 0.98 1.28
C SER A 58 -14.83 0.35 2.06
N LEU A 59 -13.76 -0.04 1.37
CA LEU A 59 -12.51 -0.50 1.99
C LEU A 59 -11.62 0.70 2.30
N ALA A 60 -11.04 0.72 3.48
CA ALA A 60 -9.99 1.70 3.77
C ALA A 60 -8.74 1.36 2.95
N THR A 61 -8.11 2.39 2.39
CA THR A 61 -6.93 2.23 1.51
C THR A 61 -5.73 2.99 2.03
N MET A 62 -4.55 2.41 1.84
CA MET A 62 -3.27 3.08 2.07
C MET A 62 -2.29 2.73 0.95
N GLY A 63 -1.47 3.69 0.51
CA GLY A 63 -0.33 3.38 -0.36
C GLY A 63 0.86 2.86 0.44
N LEU A 64 1.81 2.19 -0.20
CA LEU A 64 3.00 1.60 0.44
C LEU A 64 3.72 2.56 1.40
N LEU A 65 3.90 3.81 0.98
CA LEU A 65 4.61 4.84 1.75
C LEU A 65 3.88 5.28 3.03
N GLY A 66 2.58 4.97 3.15
CA GLY A 66 1.82 5.17 4.38
C GLY A 66 2.29 4.27 5.52
N VAL A 67 2.86 3.09 5.22
CA VAL A 67 3.35 2.15 6.22
C VAL A 67 4.55 2.72 7.01
N PRO A 68 5.67 3.11 6.37
CA PRO A 68 6.80 3.66 7.11
C PRO A 68 6.48 5.05 7.70
N LEU A 69 5.60 5.83 7.06
CA LEU A 69 5.10 7.09 7.64
C LEU A 69 4.33 6.84 8.95
N MET A 70 3.41 5.88 8.96
CA MET A 70 2.67 5.50 10.17
C MET A 70 3.61 4.98 11.25
N ALA A 71 4.60 4.16 10.89
CA ALA A 71 5.60 3.68 11.83
C ALA A 71 6.37 4.85 12.48
N ARG A 72 6.73 5.87 11.69
CA ARG A 72 7.39 7.07 12.21
C ARG A 72 6.50 7.91 13.12
N GLN A 73 5.23 8.10 12.76
CA GLN A 73 4.25 8.82 13.58
C GLN A 73 3.93 8.10 14.88
N ARG A 74 4.04 6.76 14.90
CA ARG A 74 3.89 5.92 16.10
C ARG A 74 5.20 5.71 16.87
N SER A 75 6.27 6.42 16.52
CA SER A 75 7.59 6.30 17.16
C SER A 75 8.20 4.89 17.13
N LEU A 76 7.80 4.05 16.17
CA LEU A 76 8.34 2.70 15.98
C LEU A 76 9.71 2.71 15.27
N ILE A 77 10.01 3.83 14.59
CA ILE A 77 11.29 4.07 13.92
C ILE A 77 11.78 5.49 14.26
N GLY A 78 13.10 5.67 14.33
CA GLY A 78 13.70 6.97 14.68
C GLY A 78 13.69 8.00 13.55
N SER A 79 13.78 7.56 12.29
CA SER A 79 13.75 8.43 11.12
C SER A 79 13.20 7.70 9.89
N LEU A 80 12.44 8.42 9.08
CA LEU A 80 11.84 7.95 7.84
C LEU A 80 12.81 8.09 6.65
N ALA A 81 13.66 9.11 6.62
CA ALA A 81 14.58 9.36 5.50
C ALA A 81 15.46 8.16 5.12
N PRO A 82 16.13 7.45 6.06
CA PRO A 82 16.94 6.28 5.72
C PRO A 82 16.12 5.14 5.09
N LEU A 83 14.84 4.99 5.47
CA LEU A 83 13.98 3.98 4.86
C LEU A 83 13.59 4.34 3.43
N LEU A 84 13.29 5.63 3.17
CA LEU A 84 13.01 6.10 1.81
C LEU A 84 14.21 5.90 0.90
N ASP A 85 15.43 6.15 1.39
CA ASP A 85 16.66 5.93 0.63
C ASP A 85 16.89 4.45 0.32
N ARG A 86 16.53 3.55 1.24
CA ARG A 86 16.58 2.10 1.01
C ARG A 86 15.53 1.64 0.01
N LEU A 87 14.31 2.20 0.02
CA LEU A 87 13.28 1.87 -0.98
C LEU A 87 13.77 2.19 -2.40
N ASP A 88 14.42 3.34 -2.59
CA ASP A 88 14.99 3.71 -3.89
C ASP A 88 16.13 2.76 -4.29
N ARG A 89 17.15 2.59 -3.44
CA ARG A 89 18.36 1.83 -3.79
C ARG A 89 18.18 0.31 -3.83
N GLU A 90 17.43 -0.26 -2.88
CA GLU A 90 17.34 -1.71 -2.69
C GLU A 90 16.12 -2.30 -3.39
N ALA A 91 14.98 -1.60 -3.37
CA ALA A 91 13.72 -2.09 -3.94
C ALA A 91 13.43 -1.54 -5.34
N ARG A 92 14.26 -0.63 -5.87
CA ARG A 92 14.03 0.10 -7.14
C ARG A 92 12.67 0.81 -7.14
N PHE A 93 12.24 1.27 -5.97
CA PHE A 93 11.00 2.01 -5.82
C PHE A 93 11.26 3.48 -6.13
N TRP A 94 10.99 3.88 -7.38
CA TRP A 94 11.19 5.26 -7.80
C TRP A 94 10.11 6.17 -7.20
N MET A 95 10.55 7.23 -6.53
CA MET A 95 9.66 8.25 -5.97
C MET A 95 10.06 9.64 -6.48
N ALA A 96 9.08 10.41 -6.92
CA ALA A 96 9.32 11.79 -7.32
C ALA A 96 9.88 12.60 -6.13
N PRO A 97 10.87 13.48 -6.33
CA PRO A 97 11.44 14.29 -5.25
C PRO A 97 10.41 15.08 -4.45
N ALA A 98 9.36 15.57 -5.12
CA ALA A 98 8.25 16.27 -4.48
C ALA A 98 7.46 15.37 -3.51
N LEU A 99 7.23 14.10 -3.87
CA LEU A 99 6.56 13.11 -3.02
C LEU A 99 7.43 12.76 -1.81
N ARG A 100 8.74 12.53 -2.03
CA ARG A 100 9.70 12.29 -0.94
C ARG A 100 9.68 13.44 0.07
N ALA A 101 9.78 14.67 -0.40
CA ALA A 101 9.75 15.85 0.45
C ALA A 101 8.41 16.03 1.18
N ALA A 102 7.28 15.71 0.54
CA ALA A 102 5.97 15.76 1.18
C ALA A 102 5.85 14.75 2.33
N ILE A 103 6.35 13.53 2.12
CA ILE A 103 6.30 12.46 3.13
C ILE A 103 7.20 12.77 4.32
N LEU A 104 8.41 13.30 4.10
CA LEU A 104 9.29 13.72 5.20
C LEU A 104 8.66 14.83 6.04
N ARG A 105 8.06 15.85 5.38
CA ARG A 105 7.32 16.89 6.11
C ARG A 105 6.15 16.31 6.91
N ALA A 106 5.40 15.36 6.34
CA ALA A 106 4.29 14.69 7.03
C ALA A 106 4.75 13.83 8.22
N SER A 107 6.03 13.41 8.24
CA SER A 107 6.63 12.67 9.34
C SER A 107 7.29 13.58 10.40
N GLY A 108 7.26 14.90 10.20
CA GLY A 108 7.93 15.88 11.05
C GLY A 108 9.44 15.98 10.82
N GLU A 109 9.94 15.42 9.71
CA GLU A 109 11.34 15.51 9.30
C GLU A 109 11.55 16.62 8.27
N LEU A 110 12.75 17.18 8.23
CA LEU A 110 13.15 18.12 7.18
C LEU A 110 13.39 17.33 5.88
N PRO A 111 12.90 17.84 4.73
CA PRO A 111 12.99 17.15 3.44
C PRO A 111 14.42 17.01 2.90
#